data_AF-A0AB35FRK3-F1
#
_entry.id   AF-A0AB35FRK3-F1
#
_cell.length_a   1.000
_cell.length_b   1.000
_cell.length_c   1.000
_cell.angle_alpha   90.00
_cell.angle_beta   90.00
_cell.angle_gamma   90.00
#
_symmetry.space_group_name_H-M   'P 1'
#
loop_
_entity.id
_entity.type
_entity.pdbx_description
1 polymer ?
#
loop_
_entity_poly.entity_id
_entity_poly.type
_entity_poly.pdbx_seq_one_letter_code
_entity_poly.pdbx_strand_id
1 'polypeptide(L)'
;MFLTTSCRGCVEIVSDLVQLQEKYRENDLEVIGVVYKSSASAAEGRVYLDAWLNQHCAKLNFRVAVDFTGQILRLWTDPTHCAVPTSFILDRGGKVASINPMNLGDAVLKCLTEANSGPGRISADVSRA
;
A
#
# COMPACT_ATOMS: atom_id res chain seq x y z
N MET A 1 1.16 -2.41 0.77
CA MET A 1 0.96 -3.07 2.08
C MET A 1 1.09 -4.56 1.91
N PHE A 2 1.88 -5.26 2.73
CA PHE A 2 1.99 -6.71 2.74
C PHE A 2 1.31 -7.32 3.96
N LEU A 3 0.46 -8.33 3.74
CA LEU A 3 -0.45 -8.90 4.73
C LEU A 3 -0.51 -10.44 4.62
N THR A 4 -1.04 -11.09 5.65
CA THR A 4 -1.49 -12.49 5.62
C THR A 4 -2.87 -12.61 6.25
N THR A 5 -3.66 -13.58 5.81
CA THR A 5 -5.03 -13.80 6.33
C THR A 5 -5.05 -14.41 7.74
N SER A 6 -3.91 -14.93 8.20
CA SER A 6 -3.74 -15.57 9.53
C SER A 6 -3.13 -14.65 10.58
N CYS A 7 -2.74 -13.42 10.22
CA CYS A 7 -2.13 -12.48 11.16
C CYS A 7 -3.20 -11.55 11.75
N ARG A 8 -3.34 -11.55 13.07
CA ARG A 8 -4.31 -10.69 13.79
C ARG A 8 -4.11 -9.20 13.49
N GLY A 9 -2.87 -8.73 13.53
CA GLY A 9 -2.55 -7.33 13.20
C GLY A 9 -2.86 -6.96 11.75
N CYS A 10 -2.89 -7.93 10.82
CA CYS A 10 -3.29 -7.68 9.44
C CYS A 10 -4.79 -7.35 9.30
N VAL A 11 -5.64 -7.85 10.20
CA VAL A 11 -7.08 -7.52 10.20
C VAL A 11 -7.28 -6.06 10.62
N GLU A 12 -6.58 -5.65 11.68
CA GLU A 12 -6.72 -4.31 12.29
C GLU A 12 -6.28 -3.22 11.29
N ILE A 13 -5.13 -3.40 10.65
CA ILE A 13 -4.58 -2.40 9.72
C ILE A 13 -5.38 -2.22 8.42
N VAL A 14 -6.19 -3.21 8.00
CA VAL A 14 -7.00 -3.08 6.78
C VAL A 14 -8.04 -1.97 6.91
N SER A 15 -8.64 -1.80 8.10
CA SER A 15 -9.57 -0.70 8.36
C SER A 15 -8.87 0.67 8.30
N ASP A 16 -7.67 0.77 8.88
CA ASP A 16 -6.87 2.00 8.87
C ASP A 16 -6.49 2.39 7.44
N LEU A 17 -6.16 1.41 6.59
CA LEU A 17 -5.85 1.62 5.19
C LEU A 17 -7.04 2.11 4.38
N VAL A 18 -8.26 1.62 4.64
CA VAL A 18 -9.48 2.13 4.02
C VAL A 18 -9.70 3.60 4.36
N GLN A 19 -9.53 3.96 5.64
CA GLN A 19 -9.66 5.35 6.10
C GLN A 19 -8.59 6.24 5.48
N LEU A 20 -7.36 5.74 5.35
CA LEU A 20 -6.24 6.48 4.78
C LEU A 20 -6.43 6.74 3.28
N GLN A 21 -6.84 5.73 2.51
CA GLN A 21 -7.22 5.86 1.11
C GLN A 21 -8.34 6.89 0.94
N GLU A 22 -9.40 6.83 1.76
CA GLU A 22 -10.51 7.78 1.68
C GLU A 22 -10.04 9.21 1.95
N LYS A 23 -9.26 9.40 3.02
CA LYS A 23 -8.77 10.70 3.47
C LYS A 23 -7.92 11.41 2.41
N TYR A 24 -7.13 10.67 1.64
CA TYR A 24 -6.18 11.22 0.67
C TYR A 24 -6.52 10.86 -0.78
N ARG A 25 -7.77 10.46 -1.07
CA ARG A 25 -8.21 10.10 -2.43
C ARG A 25 -7.96 11.21 -3.44
N GLU A 26 -8.14 12.46 -3.03
CA GLU A 26 -7.94 13.64 -3.88
C GLU A 26 -6.47 14.11 -3.93
N ASN A 27 -5.57 13.44 -3.21
CA ASN A 27 -4.16 13.79 -3.11
C ASN A 27 -3.24 12.76 -3.78
N ASP A 28 -3.75 12.01 -4.76
CA ASP A 28 -3.04 10.96 -5.50
C ASP A 28 -2.49 9.82 -4.61
N LEU A 29 -3.04 9.59 -3.41
CA LEU A 29 -2.69 8.41 -2.65
C LEU A 29 -3.33 7.18 -3.29
N GLU A 30 -2.51 6.17 -3.56
CA GLU A 30 -2.98 4.85 -3.93
C GLU A 30 -2.48 3.78 -2.94
N VAL A 31 -3.42 3.15 -2.25
CA VAL A 31 -3.16 1.98 -1.41
C VAL A 31 -3.29 0.71 -2.25
N ILE A 32 -2.29 -0.16 -2.15
CA ILE A 32 -2.31 -1.51 -2.72
C ILE A 32 -2.01 -2.50 -1.60
N GLY A 33 -2.92 -3.44 -1.36
CA GLY A 33 -2.70 -4.60 -0.53
C GLY A 33 -2.09 -5.75 -1.33
N VAL A 34 -1.10 -6.44 -0.78
CA VAL A 34 -0.57 -7.70 -1.29
C VAL A 34 -0.74 -8.71 -0.18
N VAL A 35 -1.64 -9.66 -0.39
CA VAL A 35 -1.96 -10.68 0.61
C VAL A 35 -1.30 -11.99 0.21
N TYR A 36 -0.40 -12.49 1.06
CA TYR A 36 0.12 -13.84 0.90
C TYR A 36 -0.91 -14.86 1.36
N LYS A 37 -1.28 -15.78 0.46
CA LYS A 37 -2.14 -16.92 0.76
C LYS A 37 -1.74 -18.11 -0.10
N SER A 38 -1.08 -19.09 0.51
CA SER A 38 -0.88 -20.39 -0.14
C SER A 38 -2.23 -21.06 -0.43
N SER A 39 -2.40 -21.59 -1.64
CA SER A 39 -3.57 -22.32 -2.12
C SER A 39 -3.18 -23.28 -3.24
N ALA A 40 -3.98 -24.33 -3.46
CA ALA A 40 -3.75 -25.28 -4.55
C ALA A 40 -4.04 -24.67 -5.93
N SER A 41 -4.90 -23.64 -6.00
CA SER A 41 -5.17 -22.89 -7.22
C SER A 41 -5.44 -21.41 -6.95
N ALA A 42 -5.21 -20.58 -7.97
CA ALA A 42 -5.51 -19.14 -7.87
C ALA A 42 -7.01 -18.87 -7.67
N ALA A 43 -7.90 -19.73 -8.21
CA ALA A 43 -9.34 -19.58 -8.07
C ALA A 43 -9.78 -19.80 -6.61
N GLU A 44 -9.35 -20.89 -6.00
CA GLU A 44 -9.63 -21.18 -4.58
C GLU A 44 -9.08 -20.10 -3.66
N GLY A 45 -7.84 -19.67 -3.90
CA GLY A 45 -7.22 -18.65 -3.08
C GLY A 45 -7.91 -17.29 -3.20
N ARG A 46 -8.46 -16.93 -4.38
CA ARG A 46 -9.31 -15.73 -4.54
C ARG A 46 -10.61 -15.86 -3.77
N VAL A 47 -11.35 -16.97 -3.91
CA VAL A 47 -12.60 -17.21 -3.17
C VAL A 47 -12.40 -17.09 -1.67
N TYR A 48 -11.33 -17.69 -1.15
CA TYR A 48 -10.98 -17.57 0.27
C TYR A 48 -10.67 -16.13 0.67
N LEU A 49 -9.88 -15.42 -0.14
CA LEU A 49 -9.51 -14.04 0.15
C LEU A 49 -10.74 -13.12 0.13
N ASP A 50 -11.64 -13.27 -0.83
CA ASP A 50 -12.86 -12.48 -0.92
C ASP A 50 -13.75 -12.71 0.30
N ALA A 51 -13.88 -13.97 0.75
CA ALA A 51 -14.61 -14.29 1.98
C ALA A 51 -13.96 -13.64 3.22
N TRP A 52 -12.64 -13.70 3.33
CA TRP A 52 -11.89 -13.06 4.42
C TRP A 52 -12.04 -11.53 4.40
N LEU A 53 -11.92 -10.90 3.23
CA LEU A 53 -12.12 -9.46 3.05
C LEU A 53 -13.55 -9.05 3.40
N ASN A 54 -14.56 -9.79 2.95
CA ASN A 54 -15.95 -9.48 3.29
C ASN A 54 -16.24 -9.63 4.79
N GLN A 55 -15.61 -10.60 5.46
CA GLN A 55 -15.77 -10.80 6.90
C GLN A 55 -15.14 -9.66 7.71
N HIS A 56 -14.00 -9.13 7.27
CA HIS A 56 -13.19 -8.19 8.06
C HIS A 56 -13.25 -6.74 7.58
N CYS A 57 -13.67 -6.50 6.33
CA CYS A 57 -13.68 -5.20 5.69
C CYS A 57 -14.75 -5.13 4.57
N ALA A 58 -16.01 -4.97 4.96
CA ALA A 58 -17.13 -4.90 4.02
C ALA A 58 -17.11 -3.67 3.07
N LYS A 59 -16.22 -2.69 3.30
CA LYS A 59 -16.11 -1.45 2.51
C LYS A 59 -14.69 -1.22 1.99
N LEU A 60 -14.07 -2.28 1.49
CA LEU A 60 -12.74 -2.17 0.88
C LEU A 60 -12.79 -1.19 -0.30
N ASN A 61 -12.01 -0.11 -0.22
CA ASN A 61 -11.96 0.95 -1.23
C ASN A 61 -10.60 0.98 -1.96
N PHE A 62 -9.76 -0.04 -1.79
CA PHE A 62 -8.42 -0.13 -2.37
C PHE A 62 -8.17 -1.49 -3.03
N ARG A 63 -7.17 -1.56 -3.92
CA ARG A 63 -6.87 -2.75 -4.71
C ARG A 63 -6.10 -3.78 -3.88
N VAL A 64 -6.46 -5.05 -4.02
CA VAL A 64 -5.75 -6.16 -3.36
C VAL A 64 -5.26 -7.16 -4.40
N ALA A 65 -3.95 -7.39 -4.41
CA ALA A 65 -3.31 -8.48 -5.14
C ALA A 65 -3.10 -9.69 -4.21
N VAL A 66 -3.06 -10.87 -4.80
CA VAL A 66 -2.81 -12.12 -4.07
C VAL A 66 -1.47 -12.70 -4.49
N ASP A 67 -0.61 -12.94 -3.52
CA ASP A 67 0.63 -13.67 -3.68
C ASP A 67 0.41 -15.13 -3.26
N PHE A 68 0.23 -16.02 -4.24
CA PHE A 68 -0.01 -17.44 -3.96
C PHE A 68 1.26 -18.21 -3.63
N THR A 69 2.43 -17.71 -4.04
CA THR A 69 3.72 -18.41 -3.89
C THR A 69 4.51 -17.90 -2.70
N GLY A 70 4.19 -16.71 -2.20
CA GLY A 70 4.96 -16.01 -1.17
C GLY A 70 6.24 -15.37 -1.72
N GLN A 71 6.49 -15.47 -3.03
CA GLN A 71 7.71 -14.94 -3.64
C GLN A 71 7.71 -13.41 -3.67
N ILE A 72 6.54 -12.79 -3.92
CA ILE A 72 6.43 -11.33 -3.91
C ILE A 72 6.62 -10.82 -2.49
N LEU A 73 5.99 -11.46 -1.49
CA LEU A 73 6.20 -11.12 -0.09
C LEU A 73 7.68 -11.16 0.28
N ARG A 74 8.35 -12.31 0.06
CA ARG A 74 9.76 -12.52 0.41
C ARG A 74 10.70 -11.54 -0.30
N LEU A 75 10.47 -11.27 -1.58
CA LEU A 75 11.28 -10.34 -2.37
C LEU A 75 11.35 -8.95 -1.72
N TRP A 76 10.27 -8.52 -1.07
CA TRP A 76 10.19 -7.23 -0.39
C TRP A 76 10.61 -7.30 1.07
N THR A 77 10.28 -8.37 1.80
CA THR A 77 10.49 -8.46 3.25
C THR A 77 11.87 -8.97 3.66
N ASP A 78 12.48 -9.86 2.87
CA ASP A 78 13.76 -10.48 3.23
C ASP A 78 14.90 -9.44 3.25
N PRO A 79 15.03 -8.54 2.25
CA PRO A 79 16.09 -7.52 2.26
C PRO A 79 15.91 -6.46 3.35
N THR A 80 14.68 -6.26 3.82
CA THR A 80 14.34 -5.20 4.79
C THR A 80 14.17 -5.73 6.20
N HIS A 81 14.30 -7.05 6.41
CA HIS A 81 14.09 -7.74 7.68
C HIS A 81 12.76 -7.37 8.36
N CYS A 82 11.72 -7.12 7.57
CA CYS A 82 10.40 -6.73 8.08
C CYS A 82 9.45 -7.93 8.18
N ALA A 83 8.61 -7.96 9.22
CA ALA A 83 7.55 -8.95 9.37
C ALA A 83 6.18 -8.38 8.94
N VAL A 84 5.23 -9.26 8.62
CA VAL A 84 3.84 -8.86 8.34
C VAL A 84 3.07 -8.52 9.63
N PRO A 85 2.16 -7.52 9.62
CA PRO A 85 1.91 -6.57 8.53
C PRO A 85 3.09 -5.63 8.31
N THR A 86 3.44 -5.34 7.05
CA THR A 86 4.45 -4.30 6.74
C THR A 86 3.99 -3.40 5.61
N SER A 87 4.27 -2.10 5.75
CA SER A 87 3.95 -1.08 4.76
C SER A 87 5.22 -0.59 4.06
N PHE A 88 5.08 -0.28 2.77
CA PHE A 88 6.07 0.42 1.98
C PHE A 88 5.36 1.65 1.42
N ILE A 89 5.93 2.82 1.66
CA ILE A 89 5.48 4.07 1.05
C ILE A 89 6.40 4.33 -0.13
N LEU A 90 5.80 4.42 -1.31
CA LEU A 90 6.50 4.78 -2.53
C LEU A 90 6.17 6.24 -2.87
N ASP A 91 7.18 7.01 -3.27
CA ASP A 91 6.96 8.33 -3.84
C ASP A 91 6.36 8.25 -5.26
N ARG A 92 6.02 9.40 -5.85
CA ARG A 92 5.49 9.46 -7.23
C ARG A 92 6.47 8.91 -8.29
N GLY A 93 7.76 8.83 -7.98
CA GLY A 93 8.79 8.23 -8.84
C GLY A 93 8.96 6.73 -8.63
N GLY A 94 8.18 6.11 -7.73
CA GLY A 94 8.26 4.69 -7.39
C GLY A 94 9.42 4.34 -6.46
N LYS A 95 10.10 5.32 -5.85
CA LYS A 95 11.17 5.05 -4.88
C LYS A 95 10.58 4.83 -3.50
N VAL A 96 11.20 3.94 -2.73
CA VAL A 96 10.81 3.70 -1.33
C VAL A 96 11.17 4.92 -0.49
N ALA A 97 10.15 5.64 -0.03
CA ALA A 97 10.27 6.80 0.84
C ALA A 97 10.28 6.40 2.33
N SER A 98 9.55 5.34 2.69
CA SER A 98 9.51 4.81 4.06
C SER A 98 9.14 3.33 4.06
N ILE A 99 9.68 2.58 5.03
CA ILE A 99 9.38 1.18 5.29
C ILE A 99 8.89 1.06 6.73
N ASN A 100 7.73 0.42 6.92
CA ASN A 100 7.11 0.15 8.22
C ASN A 100 7.19 1.31 9.24
N PRO A 101 6.73 2.53 8.89
CA PRO A 101 6.75 3.66 9.81
C PRO A 101 5.88 3.39 11.05
N MET A 102 6.32 3.90 12.22
CA MET A 102 5.53 3.80 13.45
C MET A 102 4.17 4.51 13.34
N ASN A 103 4.11 5.62 12.59
CA ASN A 103 2.86 6.30 12.26
C ASN A 103 2.70 6.37 10.74
N LEU A 104 1.83 5.51 10.21
CA LEU A 104 1.57 5.40 8.77
C LEU A 104 0.93 6.68 8.20
N GLY A 105 0.03 7.31 8.94
CA GLY A 105 -0.67 8.52 8.50
C GLY A 105 0.28 9.71 8.35
N ASP A 106 1.16 9.92 9.34
CA ASP A 106 2.15 11.00 9.31
C ASP A 106 3.17 10.79 8.19
N ALA A 107 3.61 9.55 7.99
CA ALA A 107 4.57 9.21 6.93
C ALA A 107 3.97 9.41 5.53
N VAL A 108 2.69 9.05 5.32
CA VAL A 108 1.98 9.34 4.07
C VAL A 108 1.83 10.84 3.86
N LEU A 109 1.38 11.58 4.88
CA LEU A 109 1.24 13.03 4.78
C LEU A 109 2.57 13.69 4.40
N LYS A 110 3.67 13.30 5.06
CA LYS A 110 5.02 13.78 4.74
C LYS A 110 5.37 13.51 3.27
N CYS A 111 5.21 12.27 2.80
CA CYS A 111 5.51 11.89 1.42
C CYS A 111 4.70 12.69 0.39
N LEU A 112 3.41 12.95 0.67
CA LEU A 112 2.55 13.75 -0.18
C LEU A 112 2.98 15.23 -0.22
N THR A 113 3.39 15.80 0.91
CA THR A 113 3.85 17.20 0.97
C THR A 113 5.20 17.41 0.29
N GLU A 114 6.12 16.46 0.41
CA GLU A 114 7.43 16.50 -0.27
C GLU A 114 7.25 16.38 -1.79
N ALA A 115 6.31 15.54 -2.25
CA ALA A 115 5.95 15.42 -3.66
C ALA A 115 5.38 16.72 -4.26
N ASN A 116 4.77 17.58 -3.44
CA ASN A 116 4.25 18.89 -3.85
C ASN A 116 5.28 20.03 -3.70
N SER A 117 6.43 19.74 -3.11
CA SER A 117 7.54 20.70 -2.91
C SER A 117 8.61 20.62 -4.01
N GLY A 118 8.39 19.82 -5.05
CA GLY A 118 9.29 19.73 -6.22
C GLY A 118 9.48 21.10 -6.90
N PRO A 119 10.64 21.36 -7.54
CA PRO A 119 10.95 22.66 -8.10
C PRO A 119 9.85 23.05 -9.08
N GLY A 120 9.22 24.19 -8.82
CA GLY A 120 8.14 24.72 -9.65
C GLY A 120 8.54 24.67 -11.12
N ARG A 121 7.60 24.25 -11.98
CA ARG A 121 7.75 24.43 -13.43
C ARG A 121 8.03 25.91 -13.66
N ILE A 122 9.30 26.24 -13.86
CA ILE A 122 9.69 27.53 -14.42
C ILE A 122 9.16 27.44 -15.85
N SER A 123 7.96 27.95 -16.06
CA SER A 123 7.53 28.32 -17.41
C SER A 123 8.45 29.46 -17.80
N ALA A 124 9.56 29.13 -18.43
CA ALA A 124 10.37 30.10 -19.14
C ALA A 124 9.51 30.58 -20.30
N ASP A 125 8.80 31.68 -20.06
CA ASP A 125 8.21 32.49 -21.11
C ASP A 125 9.37 33.14 -21.86
N VAL A 126 9.83 32.48 -22.93
CA VAL A 126 10.73 33.09 -23.91
C VAL A 126 9.84 33.57 -25.05
N SER A 127 9.24 34.74 -24.85
CA SER A 127 8.66 35.53 -25.92
C SER A 127 9.34 36.89 -25.97
N ARG A 128 10.33 36.98 -26.87
CA ARG A 128 10.74 38.12 -27.70
C ARG A 128 10.97 39.50 -27.05
N ALA A 129 12.21 39.97 -27.16
CA ALA A 129 12.53 41.33 -27.57
C ALA A 129 13.48 41.26 -28.78
#